data_AF-A0A936CJF8-F1
#
_entry.id   AF-A0A936CJF8-F1
#
_cell.length_a   1.000
_cell.length_b   1.000
_cell.length_c   1.000
_cell.angle_alpha   90.00
_cell.angle_beta   90.00
_cell.angle_gamma   90.00
#
_symmetry.space_group_name_H-M   'P 1'
#
loop_
_entity.id
_entity.type
_entity.pdbx_description
1 polymer ?
#
loop_
_entity_poly.entity_id
_entity_poly.type
_entity_poly.pdbx_seq_one_letter_code
_entity_poly.pdbx_strand_id
1 'polypeptide(L)' 'MILIISQIDDGPTVHVIKGLKYYNVNYIRINREDTVYLKKMEINDFGDIDIDIRLNKDKIIKLIKLKPYGID' A
#
# COMPACT_ATOMS: atom_id res chain seq x y z
N MET A 1 2.78 8.14 3.99
CA MET A 1 2.49 6.69 4.03
C MET A 1 3.45 6.02 3.07
N ILE A 2 4.18 4.99 3.52
CA ILE A 2 5.16 4.28 2.69
C ILE A 2 4.56 2.98 2.19
N LEU A 3 4.71 2.70 0.89
CA LEU A 3 4.38 1.40 0.30
C LEU A 3 5.66 0.57 0.17
N ILE A 4 5.63 -0.65 0.70
CA ILE A 4 6.73 -1.61 0.62
C ILE A 4 6.25 -2.82 -0.19
N ILE A 5 7.00 -3.15 -1.24
CA ILE A 5 6.82 -4.37 -2.02
C ILE A 5 8.07 -5.23 -1.82
N SER A 6 7.93 -6.38 -1.19
CA SER A 6 9.06 -7.25 -0.85
C SER A 6 8.67 -8.72 -0.90
N GLN A 7 9.62 -9.63 -0.86
CA GLN A 7 9.33 -11.04 -0.56
C GLN A 7 8.97 -11.18 0.93
N ILE A 8 8.25 -12.26 1.31
CA ILE A 8 7.90 -12.54 2.72
C ILE A 8 9.14 -12.59 3.63
N ASP A 9 10.19 -13.27 3.18
CA ASP A 9 11.41 -13.52 3.97
C ASP A 9 12.57 -12.58 3.64
N ASP A 10 12.28 -11.40 3.10
CA ASP A 10 13.33 -10.41 2.83
C ASP A 10 13.87 -9.78 4.14
N GLY A 11 15.05 -10.24 4.56
CA GLY A 11 15.75 -9.77 5.76
C GLY A 11 15.92 -8.24 5.83
N PRO A 12 16.38 -7.56 4.77
CA PRO A 12 16.44 -6.10 4.71
C PRO A 12 15.09 -5.43 4.99
N THR A 13 13.99 -5.92 4.39
CA THR A 13 12.65 -5.38 4.64
C THR A 13 12.23 -5.51 6.10
N VAL A 14 12.64 -6.56 6.81
CA VAL A 14 12.38 -6.69 8.26
C VAL A 14 13.01 -5.55 9.04
N HIS A 15 14.25 -5.17 8.71
CA HIS A 15 14.93 -4.05 9.37
C HIS A 15 14.27 -2.71 9.04
N VAL A 16 13.86 -2.50 7.79
CA VAL A 16 13.10 -1.30 7.38
C VAL A 16 11.81 -1.19 8.20
N ILE A 17 11.01 -2.27 8.28
CA ILE A 17 9.76 -2.28 9.05
C ILE A 17 9.98 -2.00 10.53
N LYS A 18 11.05 -2.54 11.13
CA LYS A 18 11.41 -2.23 12.53
C LYS A 18 11.68 -0.74 12.71
N GLY A 19 12.43 -0.12 11.80
CA GLY A 19 12.66 1.33 11.81
C GLY A 19 11.36 2.12 11.69
N LEU A 20 10.50 1.76 10.74
CA LEU A 20 9.21 2.45 10.55
C LEU A 20 8.31 2.36 11.78
N LYS A 21 8.25 1.20 12.44
CA LYS A 21 7.53 1.05 13.71
C LYS A 21 8.13 1.90 14.82
N TYR A 22 9.46 1.94 14.93
CA TYR A 22 10.15 2.74 15.94
C TYR A 22 9.83 4.23 15.82
N TYR A 23 9.77 4.75 14.60
CA TYR A 23 9.44 6.15 14.32
C TYR A 23 7.93 6.43 14.15
N ASN A 24 7.07 5.44 14.44
CA ASN A 24 5.61 5.54 14.28
C ASN A 24 5.18 6.01 12.86
N VAL A 25 5.88 5.54 11.83
CA VAL A 25 5.60 5.89 10.44
C VAL A 25 4.60 4.90 9.85
N ASN A 26 3.47 5.42 9.37
CA ASN A 26 2.45 4.61 8.70
C ASN A 26 2.98 3.98 7.41
N TYR A 27 2.84 2.66 7.30
CA TYR A 27 3.27 1.89 6.13
C TYR A 27 2.25 0.82 5.73
N ILE A 28 2.32 0.44 4.46
CA ILE A 28 1.63 -0.71 3.88
C ILE A 28 2.69 -1.64 3.30
N ARG A 29 2.59 -2.94 3.60
CA ARG A 29 3.42 -3.98 2.99
C ARG A 29 2.55 -4.87 2.11
N ILE A 30 2.98 -5.07 0.87
CA ILE A 30 2.46 -6.07 -0.05
C ILE A 30 3.59 -7.06 -0.30
N ASN A 31 3.37 -8.35 -0.05
CA ASN A 31 4.37 -9.33 -0.40
C ASN A 31 4.31 -9.64 -1.90
N ARG A 32 5.46 -9.94 -2.51
CA ARG A 32 5.54 -10.32 -3.92
C ARG A 32 4.72 -11.58 -4.22
N GLU A 33 4.64 -12.48 -3.24
CA GLU A 33 3.88 -13.72 -3.32
C GLU A 33 2.37 -13.49 -3.11
N ASP A 34 1.96 -12.31 -2.63
CA ASP A 34 0.55 -11.98 -2.49
C ASP A 34 -0.07 -11.78 -3.88
N THR A 35 -1.21 -12.43 -4.11
CA THR A 35 -2.05 -12.09 -5.27
C THR A 35 -2.85 -10.85 -4.92
N VAL A 36 -2.67 -9.80 -5.70
CA VAL A 36 -3.31 -8.50 -5.50
C VAL A 36 -4.46 -8.37 -6.51
N TYR A 37 -5.68 -8.20 -6.01
CA TYR A 37 -6.84 -7.93 -6.86
C TYR A 37 -7.31 -6.50 -6.64
N LEU A 38 -7.34 -5.73 -7.73
CA LEU A 38 -8.04 -4.45 -7.75
C LEU A 38 -9.54 -4.74 -7.66
N LYS A 39 -10.17 -4.35 -6.55
CA LYS A 39 -11.61 -4.56 -6.38
C LYS A 39 -12.41 -3.42 -6.98
N LYS A 40 -11.97 -2.19 -6.72
CA LYS A 40 -12.66 -0.96 -7.14
C LYS A 40 -11.65 0.17 -7.22
N MET A 41 -11.82 1.01 -8.24
CA MET A 41 -11.14 2.29 -8.39
C MET A 41 -12.22 3.32 -8.65
N GLU A 42 -12.25 4.39 -7.85
CA GLU A 42 -13.16 5.52 -8.03
C GLU A 42 -12.37 6.81 -8.10
N ILE A 43 -12.84 7.71 -8.96
CA ILE A 43 -12.32 9.07 -9.06
C ILE A 43 -13.47 9.98 -8.63
N ASN A 44 -13.25 10.79 -7.61
CA ASN A 44 -14.27 11.74 -7.17
C ASN A 44 -14.26 13.02 -8.02
N ASP A 45 -15.28 13.86 -7.85
CA ASP A 45 -15.42 15.13 -8.59
C ASP A 45 -14.29 16.14 -8.32
N PHE A 46 -13.45 15.88 -7.31
CA PHE A 46 -12.28 16.68 -6.95
C PHE A 46 -10.97 16.09 -7.49
N GLY A 47 -11.02 14.99 -8.25
CA GLY A 47 -9.87 14.30 -8.81
C GLY A 47 -9.08 13.45 -7.81
N ASP A 48 -9.59 13.21 -6.60
CA ASP A 48 -9.00 12.21 -5.71
C ASP A 48 -9.30 10.80 -6.24
N ILE A 49 -8.30 9.93 -6.19
CA ILE A 49 -8.41 8.51 -6.57
C ILE A 49 -8.48 7.66 -5.30
N ASP A 50 -9.60 6.96 -5.13
CA ASP A 50 -9.79 5.93 -4.11
C ASP A 50 -9.58 4.54 -4.72
N ILE A 51 -8.62 3.79 -4.17
CA ILE A 51 -8.32 2.42 -4.63
C ILE A 51 -8.53 1.41 -3.49
N ASP A 52 -9.45 0.48 -3.73
CA ASP A 52 -9.70 -0.67 -2.86
C ASP A 52 -8.93 -1.90 -3.39
N ILE A 53 -7.90 -2.30 -2.65
CA ILE A 53 -7.06 -3.46 -2.98
C ILE A 53 -7.37 -4.62 -2.05
N ARG A 54 -7.58 -5.81 -2.62
CA ARG A 54 -7.67 -7.07 -1.87
C ARG A 54 -6.39 -7.88 -2.00
N LEU A 55 -5.80 -8.22 -0.86
CA LEU A 55 -4.74 -9.24 -0.77
C LEU A 55 -5.39 -10.58 -0.44
N ASN A 56 -4.78 -11.68 -0.90
CA ASN A 56 -5.21 -13.05 -0.65
C ASN A 56 -5.80 -13.25 0.77
N LYS A 57 -6.97 -13.91 0.84
CA LYS A 57 -7.69 -14.30 2.06
C LYS A 57 -8.06 -13.13 3.00
N ASP A 58 -8.96 -12.27 2.52
CA ASP A 58 -9.78 -11.35 3.32
C ASP A 58 -9.15 -10.07 3.88
N LYS A 59 -7.89 -9.76 3.56
CA LYS A 59 -7.32 -8.45 3.92
C LYS A 59 -7.62 -7.41 2.85
N ILE A 60 -8.43 -6.41 3.23
CA ILE A 60 -8.73 -5.23 2.41
C ILE A 60 -7.78 -4.11 2.84
N ILE A 61 -7.02 -3.58 1.88
CA ILE A 61 -6.22 -2.37 2.05
C ILE A 61 -6.94 -1.26 1.30
N LYS A 62 -7.36 -0.22 2.03
CA LYS A 62 -7.91 1.00 1.45
C LYS A 62 -6.78 2.01 1.25
N LEU A 63 -6.53 2.39 0.00
CA LEU A 63 -5.68 3.54 -0.33
C LEU A 63 -6.60 4.74 -0.54
N ILE A 64 -6.81 5.52 0.52
CA ILE A 64 -7.86 6.57 0.60
C ILE A 64 -7.39 7.93 0.02
N LYS A 65 -6.19 7.99 -0.55
CA LYS A 65 -5.69 9.22 -1.18
C LYS A 65 -4.44 8.96 -2.00
N LEU A 66 -4.63 8.62 -3.27
CA LEU A 66 -3.55 8.71 -4.24
C LEU A 66 -3.72 10.03 -4.97
N LYS A 67 -2.82 10.97 -4.69
CA LYS A 67 -2.68 12.16 -5.54
C LYS A 67 -1.89 11.75 -6.78
N PRO A 68 -2.31 12.13 -7.99
CA PRO A 68 -1.47 11.97 -9.17
C PRO A 68 -0.13 12.66 -8.92
N TYR A 69 0.97 11.95 -9.16
CA TYR A 69 2.29 12.56 -9.15
C TYR A 69 2.47 13.29 -10.49
N GLY A 70 2.37 14.61 -10.44
CA GLY A 70 2.52 15.51 -11.58
C GLY A 70 1.23 15.69 -12.38
N ILE A 71 0.71 16.92 -12.38
CA ILE A 71 0.53 17.81 -13.53
C ILE A 71 0.46 19.21 -12.88
N ASP A 72 1.46 20.05 -13.14
CA ASP A 72 1.34 21.51 -13.02
C ASP A 72 0.46 22.03 -14.16
#